data_AF-A0A436QRU7-F1
#
_entry.id   AF-A0A436QRU7-F1
#
_cell.length_a   1.000
_cell.length_b   1.000
_cell.length_c   1.000
_cell.angle_alpha   90.00
_cell.angle_beta   90.00
_cell.angle_gamma   90.00
#
_symmetry.space_group_name_H-M   'P 1'
#
loop_
_entity.id
_entity.type
_entity.pdbx_description
1 polymer ?
#
loop_
_entity_poly.entity_id
_entity_poly.type
_entity_poly.pdbx_seq_one_letter_code
_entity_poly.pdbx_strand_id
1 'polypeptide(L)'
;MASADRVAMFSADDIPEDQRDEFIRDFYGRIQMRLDITPRADTPLKFSARTLILPEMNLTKGNVSPMVWERNSGLMADGNDDIILSWNKGGYRFTMPGRGDFSTDPGTAAILPMDRRYSVASEDSQWTMALQFKRSLLVPLVKNLDDVRPDSLGRTLPAHRLLFDYLWSLLHIEEPETLAPLASRHITDLLAVSFGGMEAHTHSPW
;
A
#
# COMPACT_ATOMS: atom_id res chain seq x y z
N MET A 1 -27.87 10.87 3.04
CA MET A 1 -26.99 11.08 1.87
C MET A 1 -26.74 9.71 1.26
N ALA A 2 -27.01 9.54 -0.03
CA ALA A 2 -26.72 8.29 -0.73
C ALA A 2 -25.27 7.89 -0.47
N SER A 3 -25.03 6.61 -0.18
CA SER A 3 -23.69 6.05 -0.10
C SER A 3 -22.96 6.42 -1.39
N ALA A 4 -22.02 7.37 -1.32
CA ALA A 4 -21.07 7.54 -2.41
C ALA A 4 -20.36 6.19 -2.52
N ASP A 5 -20.30 5.61 -3.72
CA ASP A 5 -19.71 4.30 -3.91
C ASP A 5 -18.26 4.33 -3.39
N ARG A 6 -18.03 3.74 -2.20
CA ARG A 6 -16.73 3.75 -1.52
C ARG A 6 -15.89 2.55 -1.94
N VAL A 7 -16.37 1.78 -2.92
CA VAL A 7 -15.66 0.64 -3.45
C VAL A 7 -15.41 0.89 -4.94
N ALA A 8 -14.13 0.94 -5.31
CA ALA A 8 -13.72 0.98 -6.71
C ALA A 8 -13.19 -0.39 -7.12
N MET A 9 -13.64 -0.89 -8.27
CA MET A 9 -13.18 -2.16 -8.85
C MET A 9 -12.55 -1.92 -10.21
N PHE A 10 -11.50 -2.67 -10.49
CA PHE A 10 -10.78 -2.63 -11.76
C PHE A 10 -10.28 -4.03 -12.11
N SER A 11 -10.39 -4.41 -13.39
CA SER A 11 -9.73 -5.58 -13.96
C SER A 11 -9.21 -5.28 -15.37
N ALA A 12 -7.97 -5.67 -15.66
CA ALA A 12 -7.43 -5.63 -17.02
C ALA A 12 -8.19 -6.57 -17.97
N ASP A 13 -8.88 -7.59 -17.43
CA ASP A 13 -9.71 -8.48 -18.25
C ASP A 13 -10.90 -7.75 -18.90
N ASP A 14 -11.32 -6.61 -18.34
CA ASP A 14 -12.37 -5.75 -18.89
C ASP A 14 -11.87 -4.86 -20.05
N ILE A 15 -10.57 -4.90 -20.35
CA ILE A 15 -9.92 -4.12 -21.40
C ILE A 15 -9.54 -5.05 -22.57
N PRO A 16 -9.69 -4.61 -23.84
CA PRO A 16 -9.19 -5.34 -25.01
C PRO A 16 -7.71 -5.68 -24.89
N GLU A 17 -7.34 -6.92 -25.24
CA GLU A 17 -6.00 -7.48 -25.01
C GLU A 17 -4.86 -6.60 -25.57
N ASP A 18 -5.06 -6.03 -26.75
CA ASP A 18 -4.13 -5.15 -27.45
C ASP A 18 -3.92 -3.79 -26.77
N GLN A 19 -4.82 -3.40 -25.86
CA GLN A 19 -4.79 -2.12 -25.14
C GLN A 19 -4.41 -2.25 -23.67
N ARG A 20 -4.37 -3.47 -23.12
CA ARG A 20 -4.14 -3.70 -21.68
C ARG A 20 -2.83 -3.11 -21.19
N ASP A 21 -1.74 -3.32 -21.93
CA ASP A 21 -0.42 -2.84 -21.54
C ASP A 21 -0.33 -1.31 -21.49
N GLU A 22 -0.92 -0.62 -22.47
CA GLU A 22 -0.98 0.85 -22.47
C GLU A 22 -1.85 1.35 -21.33
N PHE A 23 -3.04 0.75 -21.16
CA PHE A 23 -3.97 1.11 -20.10
C PHE A 23 -3.34 0.96 -18.71
N ILE A 24 -2.67 -0.16 -18.43
CA ILE A 24 -2.02 -0.40 -17.13
C ILE A 24 -0.90 0.59 -16.89
N ARG A 25 -0.08 0.90 -17.90
CA ARG A 25 1.07 1.80 -17.74
C ARG A 25 0.64 3.25 -17.57
N ASP A 26 -0.21 3.73 -18.47
CA ASP A 26 -0.51 5.15 -18.57
C ASP A 26 -1.71 5.54 -17.70
N PHE A 27 -2.81 4.80 -17.76
CA PHE A 27 -3.98 5.14 -16.94
C PHE A 27 -3.81 4.66 -15.50
N TYR A 28 -3.63 3.35 -15.29
CA TYR A 28 -3.59 2.81 -13.93
C TYR A 28 -2.31 3.22 -13.19
N GLY A 29 -1.14 3.10 -13.83
CA GLY A 29 0.14 3.49 -13.26
C GLY A 29 0.27 5.00 -13.07
N ARG A 30 0.46 5.74 -14.18
CA ARG A 30 0.85 7.15 -14.12
C ARG A 30 -0.25 8.07 -13.61
N ILE A 31 -1.50 7.85 -14.01
CA ILE A 31 -2.61 8.72 -13.62
C ILE A 31 -3.14 8.33 -12.24
N GLN A 32 -3.49 7.05 -12.04
CA GLN A 32 -4.15 6.61 -10.81
C GLN A 32 -3.17 6.36 -9.65
N MET A 33 -2.12 5.55 -9.84
CA MET A 33 -1.14 5.25 -8.78
C MET A 33 -0.04 6.30 -8.62
N ARG A 34 0.17 7.13 -9.65
CA ARG A 34 1.33 8.03 -9.77
C ARG A 34 2.67 7.27 -9.73
N LEU A 35 2.70 6.12 -10.39
CA LEU A 35 3.87 5.24 -10.55
C LEU A 35 4.02 4.83 -12.02
N ASP A 36 5.27 4.71 -12.49
CA ASP A 36 5.53 4.01 -13.74
C ASP A 36 5.46 2.51 -13.47
N ILE A 37 4.63 1.80 -14.23
CA ILE A 37 4.48 0.35 -14.12
C ILE A 37 5.14 -0.28 -15.34
N THR A 38 5.86 -1.38 -15.14
CA THR A 38 6.41 -2.17 -16.24
C THR A 38 6.07 -3.65 -16.01
N PRO A 39 5.04 -4.19 -16.69
CA PRO A 39 4.75 -5.62 -16.69
C PRO A 39 5.94 -6.43 -17.22
N ARG A 40 6.16 -7.62 -16.68
CA ARG A 40 7.16 -8.55 -17.23
C ARG A 40 6.69 -9.13 -18.56
N ALA A 41 7.49 -8.94 -19.61
CA ALA A 41 7.18 -9.36 -20.98
C ALA A 41 7.04 -10.89 -21.16
N ASP A 42 7.64 -11.69 -20.27
CA ASP A 42 7.61 -13.15 -20.32
C ASP A 42 6.38 -13.77 -19.64
N THR A 43 5.48 -12.95 -19.07
CA THR A 43 4.28 -13.41 -18.36
C THR A 43 3.03 -12.73 -18.88
N PRO A 44 1.90 -13.45 -19.05
CA PRO A 44 0.63 -12.82 -19.37
C PRO A 44 0.26 -11.77 -18.31
N LEU A 45 -0.09 -10.56 -18.77
CA LEU A 45 -0.52 -9.48 -17.90
C LEU A 45 -1.79 -9.90 -17.14
N LYS A 46 -1.69 -9.89 -15.81
CA LYS A 46 -2.83 -10.01 -14.91
C LYS A 46 -2.86 -8.77 -14.04
N PHE A 47 -4.00 -8.13 -13.95
CA PHE A 47 -4.18 -7.00 -13.06
C PHE A 47 -5.65 -6.91 -12.65
N SER A 48 -5.93 -7.07 -11.37
CA SER A 48 -7.23 -6.72 -10.81
C SER A 48 -7.06 -6.09 -9.44
N ALA A 49 -7.93 -5.16 -9.11
CA ALA A 49 -7.92 -4.43 -7.86
C ALA A 49 -9.34 -4.13 -7.40
N ARG A 50 -9.59 -4.32 -6.10
CA ARG A 50 -10.75 -3.83 -5.37
C ARG A 50 -10.24 -2.91 -4.27
N THR A 51 -10.67 -1.65 -4.31
CA THR A 51 -10.22 -0.61 -3.40
C THR A 51 -11.38 -0.10 -2.57
N LEU A 52 -11.25 -0.17 -1.25
CA LEU A 52 -12.10 0.50 -0.29
C LEU A 52 -11.56 1.90 -0.03
N ILE A 53 -12.37 2.91 -0.35
CA ILE A 53 -12.07 4.34 -0.20
C ILE A 53 -12.55 4.80 1.17
N LEU A 54 -11.59 5.14 2.02
CA LEU A 54 -11.81 5.59 3.38
C LEU A 54 -11.42 7.08 3.49
N PRO A 55 -11.86 7.80 4.53
CA PRO A 55 -11.33 9.14 4.81
C PRO A 55 -9.79 9.10 4.91
N GLU A 56 -9.12 9.93 4.10
CA GLU A 56 -7.65 10.10 4.03
C GLU A 56 -6.82 8.84 3.71
N MET A 57 -7.45 7.75 3.26
CA MET A 57 -6.74 6.51 2.91
C MET A 57 -7.51 5.61 1.93
N ASN A 58 -6.79 4.75 1.22
CA ASN A 58 -7.32 3.76 0.30
C ASN A 58 -6.75 2.38 0.65
N LEU A 59 -7.64 1.41 0.84
CA LEU A 59 -7.27 0.02 1.14
C LEU A 59 -7.62 -0.87 -0.05
N THR A 60 -6.59 -1.41 -0.71
CA THR A 60 -6.72 -2.18 -1.95
C THR A 60 -6.36 -3.64 -1.71
N LYS A 61 -7.15 -4.54 -2.29
CA LYS A 61 -6.78 -5.95 -2.53
C LYS A 61 -6.70 -6.17 -4.02
N GLY A 62 -5.68 -6.85 -4.49
CA GLY A 62 -5.51 -7.14 -5.91
C GLY A 62 -4.81 -8.46 -6.20
N ASN A 63 -4.77 -8.78 -7.49
CA ASN A 63 -3.96 -9.82 -8.08
C ASN A 63 -3.22 -9.19 -9.25
N VAL A 64 -1.90 -9.30 -9.25
CA VAL A 64 -1.06 -8.71 -10.29
C VAL A 64 -0.03 -9.72 -10.76
N SER A 65 0.22 -9.77 -12.07
CA SER A 65 1.36 -10.50 -12.62
C SER A 65 2.67 -9.87 -12.14
N PRO A 66 3.81 -10.56 -12.26
CA PRO A 66 5.10 -9.96 -11.97
C PRO A 66 5.30 -8.65 -12.76
N MET A 67 5.63 -7.57 -12.06
CA MET A 67 5.89 -6.26 -12.64
C MET A 67 6.81 -5.43 -11.75
N VAL A 68 7.34 -4.35 -12.32
CA VAL A 68 8.13 -3.34 -11.62
C VAL A 68 7.30 -2.07 -11.47
N TRP A 69 7.32 -1.47 -10.29
CA TRP A 69 6.72 -0.16 -10.03
C TRP A 69 7.80 0.85 -9.67
N GLU A 70 7.75 2.01 -10.29
CA GLU A 70 8.77 3.04 -10.13
C GLU A 70 8.14 4.40 -9.81
N ARG A 71 8.58 4.99 -8.71
CA ARG A 71 8.37 6.40 -8.42
C ARG A 71 9.60 7.14 -8.94
N ASN A 72 9.51 7.69 -10.15
CA ASN A 72 10.65 8.35 -10.80
C ASN A 72 10.61 9.89 -10.67
N SER A 73 11.65 10.57 -11.14
CA SER A 73 11.77 12.04 -11.04
C SER A 73 10.68 12.81 -11.78
N GLY A 74 10.16 12.27 -12.89
CA GLY A 74 9.07 12.89 -13.65
C GLY A 74 7.74 12.91 -12.91
N LEU A 75 7.59 12.08 -11.87
CA LEU A 75 6.38 11.97 -11.07
C LEU A 75 6.45 12.77 -9.76
N MET A 76 7.58 13.41 -9.43
CA MET A 76 7.79 14.11 -8.14
C MET A 76 7.15 15.49 -8.04
N ALA A 77 6.70 16.08 -9.14
CA ALA A 77 6.17 17.43 -9.16
C ALA A 77 4.72 17.55 -8.61
N ASP A 78 4.07 16.41 -8.32
CA ASP A 78 2.67 16.37 -7.87
C ASP A 78 2.48 16.75 -6.39
N GLY A 79 3.57 16.89 -5.61
CA GLY A 79 3.51 17.20 -4.18
C GLY A 79 2.90 16.10 -3.33
N ASN A 80 2.74 14.88 -3.87
CA ASN A 80 2.14 13.77 -3.16
C ASN A 80 3.13 13.22 -2.12
N ASP A 81 2.79 13.36 -0.85
CA ASP A 81 3.57 12.87 0.29
C ASP A 81 2.95 11.64 0.97
N ASP A 82 1.94 11.02 0.35
CA ASP A 82 1.31 9.81 0.87
C ASP A 82 2.34 8.69 1.11
N ILE A 83 1.99 7.77 2.01
CA ILE A 83 2.75 6.56 2.26
C ILE A 83 1.91 5.37 1.80
N ILE A 84 2.53 4.46 1.04
CA ILE A 84 1.94 3.18 0.67
C ILE A 84 2.58 2.08 1.50
N LEU A 85 1.78 1.29 2.20
CA LEU A 85 2.17 -0.04 2.68
C LEU A 85 1.71 -1.06 1.66
N SER A 86 2.63 -1.85 1.11
CA SER A 86 2.28 -2.91 0.17
C SER A 86 2.87 -4.23 0.63
N TRP A 87 2.07 -5.28 0.67
CA TRP A 87 2.51 -6.64 0.97
C TRP A 87 1.81 -7.63 0.03
N ASN A 88 2.45 -8.76 -0.20
CA ASN A 88 1.99 -9.76 -1.16
C ASN A 88 2.50 -11.14 -0.75
N LYS A 89 2.19 -12.14 -1.59
CA LYS A 89 2.57 -13.53 -1.39
C LYS A 89 4.09 -13.78 -1.46
N GLY A 90 4.81 -13.12 -2.36
CA GLY A 90 6.22 -13.39 -2.66
C GLY A 90 7.23 -12.49 -1.93
N GLY A 91 6.77 -11.41 -1.29
CA GLY A 91 7.61 -10.31 -0.85
C GLY A 91 7.96 -9.34 -1.99
N TYR A 92 8.90 -8.44 -1.70
CA TYR A 92 9.41 -7.44 -2.64
C TYR A 92 10.93 -7.35 -2.60
N ARG A 93 11.53 -6.94 -3.72
CA ARG A 93 12.87 -6.37 -3.77
C ARG A 93 12.75 -4.93 -4.23
N PHE A 94 13.41 -4.00 -3.55
CA PHE A 94 13.32 -2.60 -3.93
C PHE A 94 14.53 -1.77 -3.54
N THR A 95 14.76 -0.74 -4.34
CA THR A 95 15.88 0.21 -4.20
C THR A 95 15.32 1.60 -3.97
N MET A 96 15.88 2.29 -2.99
CA MET A 96 15.58 3.69 -2.68
C MET A 96 16.86 4.52 -2.76
N PRO A 97 17.02 5.39 -3.78
CA PRO A 97 18.19 6.24 -3.91
C PRO A 97 18.45 7.06 -2.63
N GLY A 98 19.68 6.98 -2.11
CA GLY A 98 20.09 7.64 -0.87
C GLY A 98 19.74 6.89 0.42
N ARG A 99 18.98 5.78 0.34
CA ARG A 99 18.60 4.95 1.50
C ARG A 99 19.15 3.53 1.43
N GLY A 100 19.24 2.95 0.23
CA GLY A 100 19.82 1.63 -0.01
C GLY A 100 18.87 0.67 -0.72
N ASP A 101 19.26 -0.60 -0.69
CA ASP A 101 18.50 -1.73 -1.23
C ASP A 101 17.88 -2.53 -0.08
N PHE A 102 16.65 -2.98 -0.30
CA PHE A 102 15.83 -3.66 0.69
C PHE A 102 15.11 -4.85 0.06
N SER A 103 14.65 -5.74 0.94
CA SER A 103 13.77 -6.84 0.57
C SER A 103 12.78 -7.10 1.69
N THR A 104 11.56 -7.48 1.33
CA THR A 104 10.57 -8.00 2.29
C THR A 104 10.35 -9.48 2.07
N ASP A 105 10.21 -10.22 3.16
CA ASP A 105 9.72 -11.61 3.13
C ASP A 105 8.23 -11.65 2.73
N PRO A 106 7.70 -12.80 2.29
CA PRO A 106 6.28 -13.05 2.14
C PRO A 106 5.41 -12.50 3.29
N GLY A 107 4.46 -11.64 2.95
CA GLY A 107 3.54 -11.01 3.92
C GLY A 107 4.14 -9.90 4.79
N THR A 108 5.42 -9.55 4.61
CA THR A 108 6.03 -8.35 5.21
C THR A 108 5.82 -7.16 4.27
N ALA A 109 5.38 -6.03 4.82
CA ALA A 109 5.06 -4.85 4.03
C ALA A 109 6.30 -4.05 3.66
N ALA A 110 6.38 -3.67 2.37
CA ALA A 110 7.23 -2.59 1.90
C ALA A 110 6.55 -1.25 2.22
N ILE A 111 7.28 -0.34 2.85
CA ILE A 111 6.88 1.05 3.05
C ILE A 111 7.41 1.87 1.88
N LEU A 112 6.51 2.45 1.10
CA LEU A 112 6.79 3.13 -0.16
C LEU A 112 6.27 4.58 -0.09
N PRO A 113 7.12 5.56 0.28
CA PRO A 113 6.73 6.95 0.35
C PRO A 113 6.64 7.60 -1.04
N MET A 114 5.58 8.37 -1.29
CA MET A 114 5.34 9.03 -2.58
C MET A 114 6.16 10.32 -2.78
N ASP A 115 6.78 10.82 -1.71
CA ASP A 115 7.64 12.02 -1.70
C ASP A 115 9.07 11.76 -2.20
N ARG A 116 9.43 10.50 -2.49
CA ARG A 116 10.78 10.11 -2.88
C ARG A 116 10.78 9.05 -3.96
N ARG A 117 11.93 8.93 -4.61
CA ARG A 117 12.12 7.94 -5.67
C ARG A 117 12.33 6.55 -5.10
N TYR A 118 11.79 5.55 -5.79
CA TYR A 118 12.05 4.14 -5.54
C TYR A 118 11.73 3.29 -6.77
N SER A 119 12.29 2.09 -6.81
CA SER A 119 11.92 1.03 -7.76
C SER A 119 11.66 -0.23 -6.96
N VAL A 120 10.50 -0.87 -7.15
CA VAL A 120 10.07 -2.08 -6.43
C VAL A 120 9.59 -3.13 -7.40
N ALA A 121 9.95 -4.39 -7.16
CA ALA A 121 9.57 -5.52 -7.99
C ALA A 121 9.11 -6.69 -7.11
N SER A 122 8.16 -7.47 -7.64
CA SER A 122 7.70 -8.73 -7.04
C SER A 122 7.70 -9.84 -8.08
N GLU A 123 8.10 -11.04 -7.67
CA GLU A 123 8.09 -12.25 -8.50
C GLU A 123 6.83 -13.11 -8.28
N ASP A 124 6.12 -12.96 -7.15
CA ASP A 124 4.81 -13.59 -6.90
C ASP A 124 3.85 -12.62 -6.22
N SER A 125 2.85 -12.18 -6.97
CA SER A 125 1.76 -11.33 -6.48
C SER A 125 0.39 -11.90 -6.84
N GLN A 126 0.24 -13.24 -6.76
CA GLN A 126 -1.07 -13.91 -6.85
C GLN A 126 -2.11 -13.32 -5.88
N TRP A 127 -1.65 -12.75 -4.77
CA TRP A 127 -2.41 -11.75 -4.03
C TRP A 127 -1.48 -10.61 -3.65
N THR A 128 -2.02 -9.40 -3.64
CA THR A 128 -1.40 -8.21 -3.09
C THR A 128 -2.43 -7.41 -2.31
N MET A 129 -1.97 -6.75 -1.27
CA MET A 129 -2.74 -5.78 -0.52
C MET A 129 -1.91 -4.51 -0.39
N ALA A 130 -2.59 -3.38 -0.48
CA ALA A 130 -1.97 -2.08 -0.31
C ALA A 130 -2.85 -1.17 0.54
N LEU A 131 -2.21 -0.41 1.43
CA LEU A 131 -2.83 0.69 2.13
C LEU A 131 -2.07 1.96 1.76
N GLN A 132 -2.72 2.87 1.04
CA GLN A 132 -2.20 4.22 0.81
C GLN A 132 -2.89 5.18 1.78
N PHE A 133 -2.13 6.02 2.47
CA PHE A 133 -2.69 6.96 3.42
C PHE A 133 -1.89 8.27 3.47
N LYS A 134 -2.57 9.33 3.91
CA LYS A 134 -1.96 10.65 4.08
C LYS A 134 -0.91 10.61 5.19
N ARG A 135 0.30 11.06 4.88
CA ARG A 135 1.40 11.17 5.84
C ARG A 135 1.03 12.03 7.06
N SER A 136 0.21 13.07 6.85
CA SER A 136 -0.28 13.96 7.91
C SER A 136 -1.07 13.25 9.03
N LEU A 137 -1.59 12.03 8.80
CA LEU A 137 -2.23 11.22 9.84
C LEU A 137 -1.24 10.74 10.90
N LEU A 138 0.02 10.49 10.53
CA LEU A 138 1.03 9.91 11.43
C LEU A 138 2.06 10.90 11.94
N VAL A 139 2.32 12.00 11.20
CA VAL A 139 3.28 13.04 11.62
C VAL A 139 3.07 13.52 13.07
N PRO A 140 1.83 13.74 13.56
CA PRO A 140 1.62 14.16 14.95
C PRO A 140 1.86 13.05 15.99
N LEU A 141 1.85 11.78 15.58
CA LEU A 141 1.79 10.61 16.48
C LEU A 141 3.10 9.81 16.53
N VAL A 142 3.90 9.87 15.47
CA VAL A 142 5.10 9.06 15.27
C VAL A 142 6.31 9.99 15.17
N LYS A 143 7.23 9.87 16.14
CA LYS A 143 8.53 10.55 16.05
C LYS A 143 9.38 9.88 14.97
N ASN A 144 10.11 10.67 14.19
CA ASN A 144 11.07 10.18 13.20
C ASN A 144 10.45 9.23 12.15
N LEU A 145 9.24 9.54 11.67
CA LEU A 145 8.53 8.73 10.66
C LEU A 145 9.38 8.45 9.41
N ASP A 146 10.23 9.41 9.00
CA ASP A 146 11.14 9.25 7.86
C ASP A 146 12.26 8.23 8.06
N ASP A 147 12.63 7.96 9.31
CA ASP A 147 13.75 7.07 9.64
C ASP A 147 13.31 5.60 9.69
N VAL A 148 12.00 5.33 9.70
CA VAL A 148 11.44 3.97 9.78
C VAL A 148 11.85 3.15 8.57
N ARG A 149 12.61 2.07 8.81
CA ARG A 149 13.16 1.24 7.75
C ARG A 149 12.06 0.73 6.80
N PRO A 150 12.26 0.73 5.48
CA PRO A 150 11.23 0.34 4.53
C PRO A 150 10.70 -1.10 4.63
N ASP A 151 11.45 -1.98 5.28
CA ASP A 151 11.23 -3.43 5.39
C ASP A 151 10.79 -3.85 6.81
N SER A 152 10.46 -2.89 7.69
CA SER A 152 10.30 -3.20 9.12
C SER A 152 8.92 -3.68 9.56
N LEU A 153 7.89 -3.60 8.72
CA LEU A 153 6.51 -3.96 9.09
C LEU A 153 6.21 -5.42 8.73
N GLY A 154 6.63 -6.33 9.59
CA GLY A 154 6.43 -7.78 9.45
C GLY A 154 5.50 -8.37 10.51
N ARG A 155 5.12 -9.63 10.37
CA ARG A 155 4.19 -10.29 11.33
C ARG A 155 4.88 -10.76 12.62
N THR A 156 6.01 -10.20 13.03
CA THR A 156 6.71 -10.60 14.26
C THR A 156 6.18 -9.88 15.49
N LEU A 157 5.88 -8.58 15.37
CA LEU A 157 5.37 -7.76 16.46
C LEU A 157 3.83 -7.83 16.57
N PRO A 158 3.26 -7.86 17.80
CA PRO A 158 1.81 -7.90 17.99
C PRO A 158 1.05 -6.74 17.32
N ALA A 159 1.60 -5.53 17.35
CA ALA A 159 1.00 -4.36 16.73
C ALA A 159 0.84 -4.52 15.21
N HIS A 160 1.88 -5.04 14.55
CA HIS A 160 1.87 -5.28 13.10
C HIS A 160 0.87 -6.37 12.73
N ARG A 161 0.79 -7.45 13.51
CA ARG A 161 -0.22 -8.50 13.32
C ARG A 161 -1.63 -7.93 13.42
N LEU A 162 -1.90 -7.13 14.46
CA LEU A 162 -3.21 -6.52 14.65
C LEU A 162 -3.58 -5.59 13.51
N LEU A 163 -2.64 -4.77 13.02
CA LEU A 163 -2.83 -3.95 11.81
C LEU A 163 -3.20 -4.83 10.61
N PHE A 164 -2.39 -5.82 10.27
CA PHE A 164 -2.63 -6.65 9.09
C PHE A 164 -3.92 -7.47 9.18
N ASP A 165 -4.23 -8.02 10.35
CA ASP A 165 -5.45 -8.80 10.56
C ASP A 165 -6.70 -7.91 10.47
N TYR A 166 -6.62 -6.66 10.96
CA TYR A 166 -7.69 -5.67 10.81
C TYR A 166 -7.91 -5.28 9.35
N LEU A 167 -6.85 -4.96 8.62
CA LEU A 167 -6.92 -4.64 7.18
C LEU A 167 -7.44 -5.82 6.35
N TRP A 168 -7.01 -7.04 6.70
CA TRP A 168 -7.53 -8.27 6.09
C TRP A 168 -9.03 -8.42 6.32
N SER A 169 -9.49 -8.23 7.57
CA SER A 169 -10.91 -8.31 7.91
C SER A 169 -11.74 -7.32 7.09
N LEU A 170 -11.35 -6.05 7.03
CA LEU A 170 -12.06 -5.02 6.26
C LEU A 170 -12.20 -5.36 4.77
N LEU A 171 -11.24 -6.09 4.20
CA LEU A 171 -11.28 -6.50 2.79
C LEU A 171 -12.14 -7.75 2.53
N HIS A 172 -12.61 -8.43 3.58
CA HIS A 172 -13.38 -9.68 3.48
C HIS A 172 -14.76 -9.64 4.15
N ILE A 173 -15.09 -8.61 4.93
CA ILE A 173 -16.45 -8.40 5.43
C ILE A 173 -17.38 -7.88 4.33
N GLU A 174 -18.67 -8.09 4.51
CA GLU A 174 -19.72 -7.49 3.69
C GLU A 174 -19.92 -6.02 4.07
N GLU A 175 -20.25 -5.19 3.07
CA GLU A 175 -20.54 -3.75 3.23
C GLU A 175 -19.53 -2.95 4.09
N PRO A 176 -18.20 -3.10 3.90
CA PRO A 176 -17.20 -2.42 4.72
C PRO A 176 -17.29 -0.88 4.62
N GLU A 177 -17.88 -0.35 3.55
CA GLU A 177 -18.13 1.08 3.33
C GLU A 177 -18.99 1.73 4.42
N THR A 178 -19.87 0.95 5.07
CA THR A 178 -20.71 1.40 6.19
C THR A 178 -19.87 1.75 7.42
N LEU A 179 -18.68 1.14 7.53
CA LEU A 179 -17.74 1.33 8.63
C LEU A 179 -16.64 2.35 8.30
N ALA A 180 -16.65 2.98 7.11
CA ALA A 180 -15.51 3.73 6.62
C ALA A 180 -14.93 4.80 7.58
N PRO A 181 -15.75 5.65 8.25
CA PRO A 181 -15.23 6.61 9.23
C PRO A 181 -14.66 5.96 10.50
N LEU A 182 -15.20 4.82 10.92
CA LEU A 182 -14.69 4.07 12.07
C LEU A 182 -13.38 3.35 11.72
N ALA A 183 -13.37 2.68 10.56
CA ALA A 183 -12.21 1.98 10.03
C ALA A 183 -11.01 2.90 9.85
N SER A 184 -11.20 4.10 9.27
CA SER A 184 -10.11 5.07 9.09
C SER A 184 -9.45 5.48 10.42
N ARG A 185 -10.23 5.68 11.48
CA ARG A 185 -9.69 5.99 12.82
C ARG A 185 -8.90 4.82 13.40
N HIS A 186 -9.47 3.62 13.38
CA HIS A 186 -8.77 2.42 13.86
C HIS A 186 -7.48 2.14 13.10
N ILE A 187 -7.50 2.29 11.76
CA ILE A 187 -6.30 2.13 10.94
C ILE A 187 -5.24 3.16 11.34
N THR A 188 -5.64 4.41 11.58
CA THR A 188 -4.70 5.47 12.02
C THR A 188 -4.05 5.12 13.36
N ASP A 189 -4.82 4.66 14.33
CA ASP A 189 -4.30 4.25 15.64
C ASP A 189 -3.34 3.04 15.52
N LEU A 190 -3.73 2.03 14.73
CA LEU A 190 -2.91 0.84 14.50
C LEU A 190 -1.63 1.14 13.72
N LEU A 191 -1.70 2.07 12.76
CA LEU A 191 -0.53 2.58 12.06
C LEU A 191 0.40 3.30 13.03
N ALA A 192 -0.13 4.21 13.88
CA ALA A 192 0.68 4.91 14.87
C ALA A 192 1.46 3.93 15.73
N VAL A 193 0.81 2.93 16.33
CA VAL A 193 1.49 1.89 17.14
C VAL A 193 2.48 1.07 16.32
N SER A 194 2.13 0.70 15.08
CA SER A 194 3.00 -0.11 14.22
C SER A 194 4.29 0.60 13.82
N PHE A 195 4.24 1.93 13.69
CA PHE A 195 5.39 2.78 13.41
C PHE A 195 6.14 3.23 14.68
N GLY A 196 5.76 2.74 15.85
CA GLY A 196 6.39 3.09 17.13
C GLY A 196 5.86 4.38 17.77
N GLY A 197 4.76 4.93 17.23
CA GLY A 197 3.95 5.95 17.88
C GLY A 197 3.11 5.36 19.01
N MET A 198 2.70 6.22 19.95
CA MET A 198 2.23 5.83 21.29
C MET A 198 3.27 4.97 22.01
N GLU A 199 4.08 5.61 22.88
CA GLU A 199 4.75 4.87 23.94
C GLU A 199 3.69 3.97 24.57
N ALA A 200 3.90 2.65 24.48
CA ALA A 200 3.17 1.72 25.32
C ALA A 200 3.15 2.36 26.70
N HIS A 201 1.97 2.45 27.33
CA HIS A 201 1.94 2.71 28.75
C HIS A 201 2.85 1.67 29.37
N THR A 202 4.09 2.08 29.64
CA THR A 202 5.05 1.29 30.37
C THR A 202 4.42 1.23 31.74
N HIS A 203 3.66 0.16 31.97
CA HIS A 203 3.21 -0.19 33.30
C HIS A 203 4.49 -0.27 34.12
N SER A 204 4.74 0.78 34.91
CA SER A 204 5.79 0.79 35.89
C SER A 204 5.47 -0.35 36.85
N PRO A 205 6.32 -1.37 36.98
CA PRO A 205 6.10 -2.39 37.98
C PRO A 205 6.38 -1.72 39.34
N TRP A 206 5.33 -1.57 40.14
CA TRP A 206 5.48 -1.49 41.59
C TRP A 206 5.57 -2.91 42.13
#